data_AF-A0A6J6KGV9-F1
#
_entry.id   AF-A0A6J6KGV9-F1
#
_cell.length_a   1.000
_cell.length_b   1.000
_cell.length_c   1.000
_cell.angle_alpha   90.00
_cell.angle_beta   90.00
_cell.angle_gamma   90.00
#
_symmetry.space_group_name_H-M   'P 1'
#
loop_
_entity.id
_entity.type
_entity.pdbx_description
1 polymer ?
#
loop_
_entity_poly.entity_id
_entity_poly.type
_entity_poly.pdbx_seq_one_letter_code
_entity_poly.pdbx_strand_id
1 'polypeptide(L)'
;MIKAFPVVGVWMSYLFFGDEFPGTVVIPRLYVLHIMLLPAILIATLAIHMVLLVVNKHTQFAGPGRTNDNVVGSPVMPVFAAKAGGFFFLVFGVLMLIGSLFTINPIWNYGPYDPSPVSAGTQPDWYIGFADGALRLVPPGWEFVLFGYTWSWNILAPTVLLIVFIGLVAVYPFIEAWITGDKREHHIADRPRNAPTRTGIGAAGVVFYAVLWAAASSDLIATHFRLTIEGVITTLQVLLIVGPIAAFLIAKRTCLALQRKDREIALHGYESGRIVRLPGGEYVEVHEQLDDYERWRLLDFEEYKPLTVRPNDKGRITAGTRLRAGLSRWFFEDRVMPVSRKELEDASRH
;
A
#
# COMPACT_ATOMS: atom_id res chain seq x y z
N MET A 1 -0.25 -8.37 -24.65
CA MET A 1 -1.42 -8.21 -23.74
C MET A 1 -2.71 -7.88 -24.48
N ILE A 2 -2.82 -6.78 -25.24
CA ILE A 2 -4.09 -6.34 -25.89
C ILE A 2 -4.75 -7.41 -26.75
N LYS A 3 -3.98 -8.14 -27.58
CA LYS A 3 -4.52 -9.21 -28.45
C LYS A 3 -5.10 -10.40 -27.69
N ALA A 4 -4.73 -10.60 -26.42
CA ALA A 4 -5.16 -11.75 -25.63
C ALA A 4 -6.63 -11.66 -25.18
N PHE A 5 -7.23 -10.45 -25.18
CA PHE A 5 -8.64 -10.28 -24.82
C PHE A 5 -9.55 -11.01 -25.83
N PRO A 6 -10.37 -11.98 -25.37
CA PRO A 6 -11.28 -12.69 -26.26
C PRO A 6 -12.23 -11.73 -26.96
N VAL A 7 -12.65 -12.07 -28.18
CA VAL A 7 -13.61 -11.33 -29.02
C VAL A 7 -13.09 -9.98 -29.55
N VAL A 8 -12.60 -9.10 -28.67
CA VAL A 8 -12.28 -7.70 -29.00
C VAL A 8 -10.77 -7.42 -29.13
N GLY A 9 -9.89 -8.34 -28.71
CA GLY A 9 -8.44 -8.10 -28.67
C GLY A 9 -7.82 -7.73 -30.01
N VAL A 10 -8.24 -8.39 -31.09
CA VAL A 10 -7.78 -8.09 -32.45
C VAL A 10 -8.24 -6.70 -32.88
N TRP A 11 -9.52 -6.37 -32.70
CA TRP A 11 -10.07 -5.06 -33.01
C TRP A 11 -9.38 -3.94 -32.24
N MET A 12 -9.14 -4.12 -30.94
CA MET A 12 -8.40 -3.15 -30.13
C MET A 12 -6.96 -2.98 -30.62
N SER A 13 -6.29 -4.06 -31.03
CA SER A 13 -4.95 -4.00 -31.60
C SER A 13 -4.93 -3.19 -32.90
N TYR A 14 -5.81 -3.49 -33.86
CA TYR A 14 -5.88 -2.73 -35.13
C TYR A 14 -6.30 -1.28 -34.88
N LEU A 15 -7.24 -1.03 -33.97
CA LEU A 15 -7.62 0.33 -33.59
C LEU A 15 -6.43 1.12 -33.02
N PHE A 16 -5.56 0.48 -32.23
CA PHE A 16 -4.44 1.14 -31.57
C PHE A 16 -3.21 1.32 -32.48
N PHE A 17 -2.83 0.29 -33.24
CA PHE A 17 -1.65 0.30 -34.12
C PHE A 17 -1.95 0.80 -35.53
N GLY A 18 -3.22 0.87 -35.93
CA GLY A 18 -3.68 1.21 -37.28
C GLY A 18 -3.57 0.06 -38.28
N ASP A 19 -2.65 -0.87 -38.04
CA ASP A 19 -2.41 -2.09 -38.81
C ASP A 19 -1.74 -3.14 -37.89
N GLU A 20 -1.15 -4.18 -38.48
CA GLU A 20 -0.25 -5.09 -37.77
C GLU A 20 0.94 -4.35 -37.13
N PHE A 21 1.36 -4.84 -35.97
CA PHE A 21 2.51 -4.30 -35.25
C PHE A 21 3.79 -4.45 -36.10
N PRO A 22 4.67 -3.43 -36.18
CA PRO A 22 4.73 -2.22 -35.34
C PRO A 22 3.79 -1.08 -35.73
N GLY A 23 3.21 -1.10 -36.93
CA GLY A 23 2.34 -0.05 -37.46
C GLY A 23 3.06 1.29 -37.68
N THR A 24 2.38 2.25 -38.32
CA THR A 24 2.94 3.59 -38.62
C THR A 24 2.32 4.71 -37.78
N VAL A 25 1.15 4.47 -37.18
CA VAL A 25 0.37 5.51 -36.48
C VAL A 25 0.50 5.43 -34.95
N VAL A 26 1.12 4.38 -34.41
CA VAL A 26 1.23 4.18 -32.95
C VAL A 26 2.06 5.28 -32.27
N ILE A 27 3.20 5.66 -32.85
CA ILE A 27 4.06 6.71 -32.28
C ILE A 27 3.35 8.07 -32.29
N PRO A 28 2.77 8.55 -33.41
CA PRO A 28 1.98 9.79 -33.40
C PRO A 28 0.81 9.77 -32.40
N ARG A 29 0.12 8.63 -32.25
CA ARG A 29 -0.97 8.49 -31.26
C ARG A 29 -0.46 8.58 -29.84
N LEU A 30 0.59 7.82 -29.50
CA LEU A 30 1.22 7.87 -28.19
C LEU A 30 1.77 9.27 -27.89
N TYR A 31 2.32 9.97 -28.89
CA TYR A 31 2.77 11.36 -28.75
C TYR A 31 1.62 12.26 -28.31
N VAL A 32 0.49 12.29 -29.05
CA VAL A 32 -0.69 13.11 -28.69
C VAL A 32 -1.25 12.72 -27.32
N LEU A 33 -1.33 11.42 -27.01
CA LEU A 33 -1.76 10.95 -25.70
C LEU A 33 -0.83 11.45 -24.59
N HIS A 34 0.49 11.39 -24.80
CA HIS A 34 1.50 11.68 -23.79
C HIS A 34 1.73 13.17 -23.57
N ILE A 35 1.68 14.02 -24.60
CA ILE A 35 1.94 15.46 -24.45
C ILE A 35 0.67 16.25 -24.12
N MET A 36 -0.49 15.80 -24.58
CA MET A 36 -1.73 16.58 -24.52
C MET A 36 -2.77 15.90 -23.65
N LEU A 37 -3.29 14.74 -24.05
CA LEU A 37 -4.49 14.19 -23.41
C LEU A 37 -4.24 13.74 -21.97
N LEU A 38 -3.22 12.92 -21.73
CA LEU A 38 -2.90 12.41 -20.39
C LEU A 38 -2.45 13.53 -19.45
N PRO A 39 -1.56 14.47 -19.84
CA PRO A 39 -1.23 15.62 -18.99
C PRO A 39 -2.43 16.52 -18.70
N ALA A 40 -3.31 16.77 -19.68
CA ALA A 40 -4.51 17.56 -19.44
C ALA A 40 -5.45 16.90 -18.42
N ILE A 41 -5.66 15.58 -18.52
CA ILE A 41 -6.43 14.81 -17.54
C ILE A 41 -5.75 14.87 -16.16
N LEU A 42 -4.42 14.73 -16.10
CA LEU A 42 -3.66 14.79 -14.86
C LEU A 42 -3.77 16.18 -14.20
N ILE A 43 -3.65 17.27 -14.96
CA ILE A 43 -3.80 18.63 -14.43
C ILE A 43 -5.23 18.86 -13.93
N ALA A 44 -6.24 18.42 -14.67
CA ALA A 44 -7.64 18.57 -14.26
C ALA A 44 -7.95 17.78 -12.98
N THR A 45 -7.52 16.51 -12.91
CA THR A 45 -7.70 15.66 -11.73
C THR A 45 -6.88 16.13 -10.53
N LEU A 46 -5.67 16.66 -10.76
CA LEU A 46 -4.86 17.30 -9.72
C LEU A 46 -5.54 18.56 -9.18
N ALA A 47 -6.12 19.41 -10.04
CA ALA A 47 -6.87 20.58 -9.60
C ALA A 47 -8.08 20.18 -8.74
N ILE A 48 -8.85 19.17 -9.16
CA ILE A 48 -9.94 18.60 -8.37
C ILE A 48 -9.43 18.09 -7.02
N HIS A 49 -8.32 17.35 -7.01
CA HIS A 49 -7.69 16.85 -5.79
C HIS A 49 -7.31 18.00 -4.84
N MET A 50 -6.71 19.07 -5.34
CA MET A 50 -6.36 20.25 -4.55
C MET A 50 -7.59 20.97 -4.00
N VAL A 51 -8.67 21.10 -4.79
CA VAL A 51 -9.94 21.68 -4.31
C VAL A 51 -10.51 20.83 -3.18
N LEU A 52 -10.55 19.50 -3.33
CA LEU A 52 -11.02 18.59 -2.28
C LEU A 52 -10.18 18.73 -1.00
N LEU A 53 -8.86 18.85 -1.11
CA LEU A 53 -7.97 19.05 0.03
C LEU A 53 -8.23 20.39 0.74
N VAL A 54 -8.46 21.47 0.00
CA VAL A 54 -8.72 22.81 0.57
C VAL A 54 -10.09 22.91 1.23
N VAL A 55 -11.11 22.30 0.61
CA VAL A 55 -12.50 22.29 1.10
C VAL A 55 -12.62 21.38 2.31
N ASN A 56 -12.13 20.15 2.23
CA ASN A 56 -12.26 19.15 3.31
C ASN A 56 -11.20 19.33 4.42
N LYS A 57 -10.21 20.21 4.21
CA LYS A 57 -9.02 20.38 5.06
C LYS A 57 -8.13 19.14 5.08
N HIS A 58 -6.87 19.34 5.50
CA HIS A 58 -5.90 18.25 5.57
C HIS A 58 -6.09 17.46 6.88
N THR A 59 -6.01 16.14 6.81
CA THR A 59 -6.03 15.27 7.99
C THR A 59 -4.84 15.54 8.93
N GLN A 60 -5.00 15.28 10.22
CA GLN A 60 -3.94 15.45 11.21
C GLN A 60 -3.85 14.24 12.15
N PHE A 61 -2.67 13.91 12.63
CA PHE A 61 -2.54 12.92 13.71
C PHE A 61 -3.03 13.47 15.03
N ALA A 62 -3.62 12.61 15.85
CA ALA A 62 -3.97 12.86 17.25
C ALA A 62 -2.83 13.57 18.01
N GLY A 63 -3.18 14.60 18.77
CA GLY A 63 -2.28 15.49 19.50
C GLY A 63 -3.04 16.49 20.37
N PRO A 64 -2.35 17.30 21.18
CA PRO A 64 -2.97 18.18 22.16
C PRO A 64 -3.71 19.29 21.44
N GLY A 65 -4.96 19.51 21.83
CA GLY A 65 -5.81 20.51 21.19
C GLY A 65 -6.18 20.16 19.75
N ARG A 66 -5.88 18.95 19.24
CA ARG A 66 -6.33 18.48 17.93
C ARG A 66 -7.62 17.69 18.09
N THR A 67 -8.69 18.17 17.49
CA THR A 67 -10.01 17.53 17.49
C THR A 67 -10.43 17.22 16.05
N ASN A 68 -11.54 16.49 15.88
CA ASN A 68 -12.10 16.26 14.55
C ASN A 68 -12.57 17.55 13.87
N ASP A 69 -12.91 18.58 14.65
CA ASP A 69 -13.52 19.81 14.13
C ASP A 69 -12.50 20.95 13.93
N ASN A 70 -11.20 20.67 14.06
CA ASN A 70 -10.17 21.69 13.92
C ASN A 70 -8.94 21.20 13.16
N VAL A 71 -8.08 22.15 12.78
CA VAL A 71 -6.77 21.87 12.21
C VAL A 71 -5.74 22.69 12.97
N VAL A 72 -4.79 22.01 13.59
CA VAL A 72 -3.72 22.65 14.37
C VAL A 72 -2.42 22.58 13.57
N GLY A 73 -1.98 23.73 13.06
CA GLY A 73 -0.75 23.84 12.27
C GLY A 73 -0.37 25.28 11.98
N SER A 74 0.70 25.46 11.22
CA SER A 74 1.11 26.79 10.77
C SER A 74 0.21 27.28 9.62
N PRO A 75 -0.11 28.59 9.57
CA PRO A 75 -0.80 29.16 8.41
C PRO A 75 0.05 29.01 7.15
N VAL A 76 -0.62 29.11 5.98
CA VAL A 76 0.02 28.98 4.65
C VAL A 76 1.20 29.96 4.53
N MET A 77 0.99 31.21 4.94
CA MET A 77 2.03 32.23 4.98
C MET A 77 2.37 32.61 6.42
N PRO A 78 3.65 32.85 6.77
CA PRO A 78 4.84 32.68 5.92
C PRO A 78 5.48 31.28 6.04
N VAL A 79 5.18 30.55 7.12
CA VAL A 79 5.96 29.38 7.54
C VAL A 79 5.80 28.19 6.59
N PHE A 80 4.56 27.85 6.23
CA PHE A 80 4.33 26.69 5.37
C PHE A 80 4.86 26.92 3.95
N ALA A 81 4.62 28.10 3.37
CA ALA A 81 5.14 28.45 2.05
C ALA A 81 6.68 28.42 2.00
N ALA A 82 7.37 28.93 3.03
CA ALA A 82 8.83 28.84 3.10
C ALA A 82 9.32 27.38 3.16
N LYS A 83 8.67 26.54 3.98
CA LYS A 83 9.01 25.11 4.06
C LYS A 83 8.72 24.36 2.76
N ALA A 84 7.56 24.59 2.16
CA ALA A 84 7.14 23.95 0.91
C ALA A 84 8.04 24.38 -0.26
N GLY A 85 8.35 25.67 -0.38
CA GLY A 85 9.28 26.20 -1.38
C GLY A 85 10.71 25.70 -1.17
N GLY A 86 11.19 25.68 0.07
CA GLY A 86 12.50 25.11 0.40
C GLY A 86 12.59 23.62 0.06
N PHE A 87 11.56 22.84 0.39
CA PHE A 87 11.48 21.43 0.05
C PHE A 87 11.41 21.20 -1.48
N PHE A 88 10.68 22.05 -2.21
CA PHE A 88 10.68 22.03 -3.68
C PHE A 88 12.09 22.20 -4.25
N PHE A 89 12.87 23.18 -3.79
CA PHE A 89 14.24 23.38 -4.26
C PHE A 89 15.19 22.25 -3.88
N LEU A 90 14.97 21.61 -2.72
CA LEU A 90 15.72 20.40 -2.35
C LEU A 90 15.43 19.25 -3.31
N VAL A 91 14.16 18.95 -3.58
CA VAL A 91 13.76 17.90 -4.52
C VAL A 91 14.28 18.22 -5.92
N PHE A 92 14.12 19.46 -6.38
CA PHE A 92 14.65 19.92 -7.66
C PHE A 92 16.17 19.75 -7.74
N GLY A 93 16.90 20.15 -6.70
CA GLY A 93 18.36 20.01 -6.63
C GLY A 93 18.78 18.54 -6.72
N VAL A 94 18.11 17.64 -6.00
CA VAL A 94 18.37 16.19 -6.07
C VAL A 94 18.08 15.65 -7.48
N LEU A 95 16.95 16.02 -8.09
CA LEU A 95 16.63 15.59 -9.45
C LEU A 95 17.63 16.10 -10.48
N MET A 96 18.09 17.34 -10.33
CA MET A 96 19.11 17.92 -11.20
C MET A 96 20.46 17.22 -11.03
N LEU A 97 20.87 16.91 -9.80
CA LEU A 97 22.08 16.12 -9.53
C LEU A 97 21.98 14.72 -10.13
N ILE A 98 20.85 14.04 -9.97
CA ILE A 98 20.65 12.72 -10.59
C ILE A 98 20.71 12.82 -12.12
N GLY A 99 19.99 13.77 -12.71
CA GLY A 99 19.95 13.96 -14.16
C GLY A 99 21.28 14.41 -14.80
N SER A 100 22.18 15.00 -14.01
CA SER A 100 23.51 15.44 -14.48
C SER A 100 24.61 14.43 -14.21
N LEU A 101 24.53 13.66 -13.11
CA LEU A 101 25.59 12.74 -12.68
C LEU A 101 25.33 11.29 -13.11
N PHE A 102 24.09 10.91 -13.39
CA PHE A 102 23.71 9.55 -13.76
C PHE A 102 23.05 9.52 -15.13
N THR A 103 23.50 8.60 -15.98
CA THR A 103 22.86 8.35 -17.27
C THR A 103 21.55 7.59 -17.06
N ILE A 104 20.44 8.15 -17.54
CA ILE A 104 19.12 7.50 -17.56
C ILE A 104 18.70 7.33 -19.02
N ASN A 105 18.26 6.12 -19.37
CA ASN A 105 17.78 5.73 -20.71
C ASN A 105 18.74 6.11 -21.87
N PRO A 106 19.94 5.49 -21.97
CA PRO A 106 20.90 5.79 -23.02
C PRO A 106 20.46 5.21 -24.38
N ILE A 107 19.47 5.83 -25.01
CA ILE A 107 18.83 5.34 -26.26
C ILE A 107 19.80 5.14 -27.42
N TRP A 108 20.92 5.88 -27.43
CA TRP A 108 21.99 5.73 -28.42
C TRP A 108 22.74 4.40 -28.32
N ASN A 109 22.72 3.74 -27.16
CA ASN A 109 23.31 2.41 -26.98
C ASN A 109 22.40 1.29 -27.51
N TYR A 110 21.08 1.53 -27.59
CA TYR A 110 20.09 0.52 -28.01
C TYR A 110 19.83 0.55 -29.53
N GLY A 111 19.96 1.74 -30.15
CA GLY A 111 19.68 1.93 -31.57
C GLY A 111 18.19 2.06 -31.90
N PRO A 112 17.84 2.19 -33.20
CA PRO A 112 16.45 2.25 -33.63
C PRO A 112 15.73 0.92 -33.38
N TYR A 113 14.42 0.99 -33.16
CA TYR A 113 13.60 -0.20 -33.01
C TYR A 113 13.58 -1.05 -34.29
N ASP A 114 13.96 -2.32 -34.16
CA ASP A 114 13.83 -3.36 -35.18
C ASP A 114 13.06 -4.53 -34.55
N PRO A 115 12.00 -5.06 -35.20
CA PRO A 115 11.20 -6.15 -34.65
C PRO A 115 11.91 -7.52 -34.63
N SER A 116 13.10 -7.65 -35.24
CA SER A 116 13.84 -8.92 -35.33
C SER A 116 14.85 -9.17 -34.20
N PRO A 117 15.72 -8.22 -33.77
CA PRO A 117 16.60 -8.41 -32.62
C PRO A 117 15.92 -8.04 -31.30
N VAL A 118 16.37 -8.65 -30.21
CA VAL A 118 15.98 -8.29 -28.83
C VAL A 118 17.24 -8.08 -27.99
N SER A 119 17.23 -7.11 -27.09
CA SER A 119 18.32 -6.91 -26.14
C SER A 119 18.22 -7.88 -24.95
N ALA A 120 19.34 -8.19 -24.31
CA ALA A 120 19.31 -8.83 -23.00
C ALA A 120 18.82 -7.79 -21.96
N GLY A 121 17.95 -8.19 -21.02
CA GLY A 121 17.47 -7.28 -19.99
C GLY A 121 16.33 -6.35 -20.41
N THR A 122 15.47 -6.74 -21.35
CA THR A 122 14.28 -5.94 -21.71
C THR A 122 13.33 -5.87 -20.51
N GLN A 123 13.32 -4.72 -19.83
CA GLN A 123 12.46 -4.46 -18.68
C GLN A 123 11.82 -3.09 -18.87
N PRO A 124 10.53 -2.92 -18.49
CA PRO A 124 9.93 -1.60 -18.44
C PRO A 124 10.53 -0.78 -17.29
N ASP A 125 10.23 0.52 -17.27
CA ASP A 125 10.57 1.36 -16.12
C ASP A 125 10.01 0.78 -14.82
N TRP A 126 10.72 1.04 -13.72
CA TRP A 126 10.46 0.45 -12.40
C TRP A 126 9.01 0.58 -11.92
N TYR A 127 8.29 1.65 -12.29
CA TYR A 127 6.90 1.89 -11.87
C TYR A 127 5.86 1.07 -12.67
N ILE A 128 6.23 0.49 -13.83
CA ILE A 128 5.41 -0.48 -14.59
C ILE A 128 5.99 -1.90 -14.49
N GLY A 129 7.19 -2.07 -13.92
CA GLY A 129 7.86 -3.36 -13.69
C GLY A 129 6.94 -4.47 -13.19
N PHE A 130 6.09 -4.18 -12.20
CA PHE A 130 5.17 -5.17 -11.65
C PHE A 130 4.24 -5.84 -12.69
N ALA A 131 3.90 -5.15 -13.78
CA ALA A 131 3.07 -5.70 -14.85
C ALA A 131 3.83 -6.73 -15.70
N ASP A 132 5.09 -6.46 -16.02
CA ASP A 132 5.98 -7.42 -16.68
C ASP A 132 6.30 -8.61 -15.76
N GLY A 133 6.62 -8.33 -14.50
CA GLY A 133 6.87 -9.38 -13.52
C GLY A 133 5.67 -10.31 -13.32
N ALA A 134 4.44 -9.80 -13.36
CA ALA A 134 3.25 -10.64 -13.33
C ALA A 134 3.18 -11.63 -14.50
N LEU A 135 3.58 -11.20 -15.71
CA LEU A 135 3.65 -12.09 -16.87
C LEU A 135 4.75 -13.14 -16.72
N ARG A 136 5.91 -12.76 -16.17
CA ARG A 136 7.06 -13.68 -15.98
C ARG A 136 6.80 -14.78 -14.95
N LEU A 137 5.94 -14.54 -13.96
CA LEU A 137 5.64 -15.52 -12.91
C LEU A 137 4.54 -16.51 -13.31
N VAL A 138 3.94 -16.38 -14.48
CA VAL A 138 2.91 -17.32 -14.95
C VAL A 138 3.54 -18.69 -15.25
N PRO A 139 2.97 -19.79 -14.72
CA PRO A 139 3.42 -21.13 -15.06
C PRO A 139 3.25 -21.46 -16.56
N PRO A 140 4.16 -22.24 -17.16
CA PRO A 140 4.03 -22.65 -18.55
C PRO A 140 2.79 -23.54 -18.76
N GLY A 141 2.27 -23.54 -19.99
CA GLY A 141 1.14 -24.41 -20.39
C GLY A 141 -0.26 -23.87 -20.06
N TRP A 142 -0.39 -22.61 -19.63
CA TRP A 142 -1.69 -21.94 -19.42
C TRP A 142 -2.29 -21.43 -20.73
N GLU A 143 -2.39 -22.30 -21.72
CA GLU A 143 -3.04 -22.01 -22.99
C GLU A 143 -3.78 -23.24 -23.51
N PHE A 144 -4.97 -23.05 -24.07
CA PHE A 144 -5.73 -24.15 -24.65
C PHE A 144 -6.59 -23.68 -25.82
N VAL A 145 -6.94 -24.61 -26.70
CA VAL A 145 -7.85 -24.35 -27.82
C VAL A 145 -9.26 -24.83 -27.44
N LEU A 146 -10.24 -23.93 -27.52
CA LEU A 146 -11.64 -24.23 -27.26
C LEU A 146 -12.52 -23.51 -28.29
N PHE A 147 -13.45 -24.23 -28.90
CA PHE A 147 -14.32 -23.74 -29.98
C PHE A 147 -13.56 -23.18 -31.19
N GLY A 148 -12.38 -23.71 -31.49
CA GLY A 148 -11.53 -23.20 -32.59
C GLY A 148 -10.79 -21.90 -32.27
N TYR A 149 -10.88 -21.39 -31.04
CA TYR A 149 -10.16 -20.20 -30.57
C TYR A 149 -9.08 -20.58 -29.56
N THR A 150 -7.94 -19.90 -29.64
CA THR A 150 -6.86 -20.02 -28.66
C THR A 150 -7.14 -19.14 -27.45
N TRP A 151 -7.17 -19.74 -26.26
CA TRP A 151 -7.32 -19.07 -24.97
C TRP A 151 -5.96 -18.91 -24.31
N SER A 152 -5.37 -17.72 -24.42
CA SER A 152 -4.07 -17.38 -23.83
C SER A 152 -4.21 -16.97 -22.35
N TRP A 153 -4.54 -17.93 -21.48
CA TRP A 153 -4.64 -17.70 -20.03
C TRP A 153 -3.32 -17.26 -19.41
N ASN A 154 -2.20 -17.63 -20.03
CA ASN A 154 -0.87 -17.15 -19.68
C ASN A 154 -0.73 -15.62 -19.75
N ILE A 155 -1.54 -14.93 -20.54
CA ILE A 155 -1.57 -13.46 -20.62
C ILE A 155 -2.80 -12.91 -19.89
N LEU A 156 -3.95 -13.58 -20.01
CA LEU A 156 -5.21 -13.11 -19.43
C LEU A 156 -5.20 -13.17 -17.89
N ALA A 157 -4.71 -14.25 -17.29
CA ALA A 157 -4.68 -14.41 -15.84
C ALA A 157 -3.89 -13.29 -15.14
N PRO A 158 -2.63 -12.98 -15.51
CA PRO A 158 -1.90 -11.88 -14.89
C PRO A 158 -2.57 -10.52 -15.19
N THR A 159 -3.11 -10.31 -16.40
CA THR A 159 -3.83 -9.07 -16.73
C THR A 159 -5.04 -8.84 -15.80
N VAL A 160 -5.86 -9.87 -15.63
CA VAL A 160 -7.04 -9.83 -14.74
C VAL A 160 -6.59 -9.67 -13.29
N LEU A 161 -5.55 -10.38 -12.85
CA LEU A 161 -5.00 -10.27 -11.50
C LEU A 161 -4.58 -8.83 -11.18
N LEU A 162 -3.88 -8.16 -12.10
CA LEU A 162 -3.45 -6.77 -11.93
C LEU A 162 -4.63 -5.80 -11.89
N ILE A 163 -5.63 -5.98 -12.77
CA ILE A 163 -6.85 -5.17 -12.77
C ILE A 163 -7.60 -5.34 -11.45
N VAL A 164 -7.74 -6.58 -10.97
CA VAL A 164 -8.38 -6.89 -9.69
C VAL A 164 -7.58 -6.30 -8.53
N PHE A 165 -6.25 -6.41 -8.55
CA PHE A 165 -5.40 -5.83 -7.51
C PHE A 165 -5.55 -4.31 -7.41
N ILE A 166 -5.43 -3.59 -8.54
CA ILE A 166 -5.59 -2.13 -8.58
C ILE A 166 -7.03 -1.75 -8.20
N GLY A 167 -8.02 -2.49 -8.70
CA GLY A 167 -9.44 -2.30 -8.37
C GLY A 167 -9.71 -2.46 -6.87
N LEU A 168 -9.17 -3.50 -6.25
CA LEU A 168 -9.27 -3.76 -4.80
C LEU A 168 -8.66 -2.62 -3.99
N VAL A 169 -7.49 -2.10 -4.40
CA VAL A 169 -6.88 -0.94 -3.74
C VAL A 169 -7.77 0.30 -3.87
N ALA A 170 -8.30 0.56 -5.07
CA ALA A 170 -9.17 1.71 -5.31
C ALA A 170 -10.48 1.67 -4.51
N VAL A 171 -11.07 0.48 -4.34
CA VAL A 171 -12.34 0.32 -3.60
C VAL A 171 -12.15 -0.07 -2.13
N TYR A 172 -10.91 -0.19 -1.64
CA TYR A 172 -10.59 -0.62 -0.28
C TYR A 172 -11.32 0.18 0.81
N PRO A 173 -11.44 1.53 0.74
CA PRO A 173 -12.18 2.29 1.76
C PRO A 173 -13.65 1.85 1.90
N PHE A 174 -14.31 1.46 0.80
CA PHE A 174 -15.69 0.99 0.82
C PHE A 174 -15.80 -0.43 1.39
N ILE A 175 -14.82 -1.29 1.10
CA ILE A 175 -14.72 -2.62 1.68
C ILE A 175 -14.54 -2.52 3.20
N GLU A 176 -13.58 -1.72 3.67
CA GLU A 176 -13.33 -1.55 5.09
C GLU A 176 -14.55 -0.94 5.79
N ALA A 177 -15.13 0.15 5.27
CA ALA A 177 -16.33 0.76 5.84
C ALA A 177 -17.53 -0.19 5.89
N TRP A 178 -17.63 -1.15 4.96
CA TRP A 178 -18.63 -2.21 5.03
C TRP A 178 -18.31 -3.22 6.13
N ILE A 179 -17.07 -3.71 6.23
CA ILE A 179 -16.65 -4.69 7.26
C ILE A 179 -16.77 -4.10 8.67
N THR A 180 -16.26 -2.90 8.89
CA THR A 180 -16.26 -2.24 10.20
C THR A 180 -17.64 -1.68 10.56
N GLY A 181 -18.42 -1.29 9.54
CA GLY A 181 -19.67 -0.56 9.73
C GLY A 181 -19.48 0.87 10.20
N ASP A 182 -18.25 1.38 10.12
CA ASP A 182 -18.00 2.77 10.45
C ASP A 182 -18.48 3.69 9.32
N LYS A 183 -19.31 4.65 9.73
CA LYS A 183 -19.90 5.70 8.87
C LYS A 183 -19.69 7.09 9.47
N ARG A 184 -18.88 7.20 10.52
CA ARG A 184 -18.53 8.47 11.15
C ARG A 184 -17.59 9.25 10.24
N GLU A 185 -17.56 10.56 10.47
CA GLU A 185 -16.62 11.46 9.83
C GLU A 185 -15.31 11.45 10.62
N HIS A 186 -14.20 11.24 9.91
CA HIS A 186 -12.87 11.09 10.50
C HIS A 186 -11.90 12.12 9.92
N HIS A 187 -11.45 13.03 10.76
CA HIS A 187 -10.44 14.03 10.41
C HIS A 187 -9.10 13.77 11.11
N ILE A 188 -9.11 12.94 12.15
CA ILE A 188 -7.91 12.45 12.84
C ILE A 188 -7.39 11.18 12.17
N ALA A 189 -6.12 11.21 11.78
CA ALA A 189 -5.43 10.07 11.18
C ALA A 189 -5.09 9.01 12.23
N ASP A 190 -5.47 7.77 11.95
CA ASP A 190 -5.05 6.61 12.72
C ASP A 190 -3.54 6.37 12.59
N ARG A 191 -2.88 6.10 13.71
CA ARG A 191 -1.53 5.54 13.66
C ARG A 191 -1.62 4.13 13.07
N PRO A 192 -0.70 3.74 12.17
CA PRO A 192 -0.72 2.39 11.59
C PRO A 192 -0.77 1.28 12.64
N ARG A 193 0.01 1.40 13.72
CA ARG A 193 -0.01 0.43 14.82
C ARG A 193 -1.37 0.30 15.51
N ASN A 194 -2.25 1.30 15.42
CA ASN A 194 -3.61 1.31 16.00
C ASN A 194 -4.66 0.66 15.10
N ALA A 195 -4.30 0.29 13.86
CA ALA A 195 -5.16 -0.50 12.97
C ALA A 195 -4.43 -1.77 12.47
N PRO A 196 -4.11 -2.75 13.34
CA PRO A 196 -3.23 -3.87 13.03
C PRO A 196 -3.62 -4.67 11.78
N THR A 197 -4.92 -4.96 11.62
CA THR A 197 -5.40 -5.73 10.46
C THR A 197 -5.27 -4.94 9.16
N ARG A 198 -5.65 -3.65 9.15
CA ARG A 198 -5.47 -2.77 7.99
C ARG A 198 -3.99 -2.62 7.63
N THR A 199 -3.12 -2.42 8.61
CA THR A 199 -1.67 -2.34 8.38
C THR A 199 -1.10 -3.66 7.88
N GLY A 200 -1.59 -4.80 8.37
CA GLY A 200 -1.26 -6.11 7.84
C GLY A 200 -1.65 -6.28 6.37
N ILE A 201 -2.87 -5.86 5.98
CA ILE A 201 -3.35 -5.90 4.59
C ILE A 201 -2.47 -5.00 3.71
N GLY A 202 -2.15 -3.79 4.18
CA GLY A 202 -1.24 -2.87 3.48
C GLY A 202 0.15 -3.47 3.27
N ALA A 203 0.74 -4.07 4.32
CA ALA A 203 2.04 -4.75 4.24
C ALA A 203 2.01 -5.93 3.25
N ALA A 204 0.93 -6.72 3.25
CA ALA A 204 0.74 -7.80 2.30
C ALA A 204 0.68 -7.29 0.85
N GLY A 205 -0.07 -6.21 0.60
CA GLY A 205 -0.15 -5.57 -0.72
C GLY A 205 1.18 -5.01 -1.20
N VAL A 206 1.96 -4.37 -0.31
CA VAL A 206 3.32 -3.88 -0.62
C VAL A 206 4.25 -5.03 -0.97
N VAL A 207 4.25 -6.12 -0.20
CA VAL A 207 5.09 -7.29 -0.51
C VAL A 207 4.66 -7.97 -1.80
N PHE A 208 3.36 -8.08 -2.06
CA PHE A 208 2.84 -8.58 -3.34
C PHE A 208 3.37 -7.74 -4.52
N TYR A 209 3.25 -6.41 -4.45
CA TYR A 209 3.79 -5.50 -5.45
C TYR A 209 5.32 -5.64 -5.58
N ALA A 210 6.05 -5.72 -4.47
CA ALA A 210 7.51 -5.83 -4.47
C ALA A 210 8.01 -7.13 -5.10
N VAL A 211 7.31 -8.26 -4.89
CA VAL A 211 7.63 -9.53 -5.54
C VAL A 211 7.41 -9.44 -7.06
N LEU A 212 6.28 -8.86 -7.49
CA LEU A 212 6.03 -8.63 -8.91
C LEU A 212 7.09 -7.69 -9.52
N TRP A 213 7.42 -6.61 -8.83
CA TRP A 213 8.48 -5.69 -9.24
C TRP A 213 9.83 -6.39 -9.37
N ALA A 214 10.23 -7.20 -8.38
CA ALA A 214 11.47 -7.97 -8.42
C ALA A 214 11.48 -9.01 -9.54
N ALA A 215 10.32 -9.61 -9.85
CA ALA A 215 10.19 -10.58 -10.94
C ALA A 215 10.45 -9.96 -12.32
N ALA A 216 10.15 -8.68 -12.51
CA ALA A 216 10.52 -7.94 -13.72
C ALA A 216 12.03 -7.92 -13.93
N SER A 217 12.82 -8.01 -12.86
CA SER A 217 14.29 -8.06 -12.91
C SER A 217 14.90 -9.45 -12.71
N SER A 218 14.12 -10.51 -12.87
CA SER A 218 14.55 -11.91 -12.64
C SER A 218 15.80 -12.33 -13.39
N ASP A 219 15.98 -11.91 -14.64
CA ASP A 219 17.15 -12.18 -15.47
C ASP A 219 18.40 -11.41 -15.01
N LEU A 220 18.23 -10.16 -14.56
CA LEU A 220 19.32 -9.39 -13.95
C LEU A 220 19.74 -9.99 -12.59
N ILE A 221 18.76 -10.43 -11.78
CA ILE A 221 19.03 -11.13 -10.53
C ILE A 221 19.83 -12.41 -10.80
N ALA A 222 19.39 -13.23 -11.76
CA ALA A 222 20.08 -14.47 -12.10
C ALA A 222 21.53 -14.23 -12.54
N THR A 223 21.76 -13.25 -13.42
CA THR A 223 23.10 -12.96 -13.96
C THR A 223 24.03 -12.30 -12.94
N HIS A 224 23.56 -11.32 -12.16
CA HIS A 224 24.40 -10.57 -11.22
C HIS A 224 24.67 -11.33 -9.91
N PHE A 225 23.72 -12.15 -9.46
CA PHE A 225 23.91 -12.99 -8.26
C PHE A 225 24.36 -14.41 -8.58
N ARG A 226 24.60 -14.74 -9.86
CA ARG A 226 25.04 -16.07 -10.33
C ARG A 226 24.10 -17.20 -9.89
N LEU A 227 22.80 -16.97 -10.04
CA LEU A 227 21.73 -17.92 -9.73
C LEU A 227 21.16 -18.54 -11.01
N THR A 228 20.45 -19.66 -10.87
CA THR A 228 19.67 -20.22 -11.98
C THR A 228 18.39 -19.41 -12.20
N ILE A 229 17.99 -19.21 -13.46
CA ILE A 229 16.77 -18.44 -13.77
C ILE A 229 15.52 -19.15 -13.24
N GLU A 230 15.48 -20.48 -13.34
CA GLU A 230 14.41 -21.32 -12.83
C GLU A 230 14.30 -21.22 -11.31
N GLY A 231 15.45 -21.16 -10.62
CA GLY A 231 15.51 -20.98 -9.17
C GLY A 231 14.96 -19.62 -8.74
N VAL A 232 15.32 -18.56 -9.46
CA VAL A 232 14.80 -17.21 -9.21
C VAL A 232 13.29 -17.15 -9.44
N ILE A 233 12.80 -17.63 -10.60
CA ILE A 233 11.37 -17.62 -10.93
C ILE A 233 10.55 -18.45 -9.95
N THR A 234 10.97 -19.69 -9.65
CA THR A 234 10.25 -20.56 -8.72
C THR A 234 10.21 -19.97 -7.31
N THR A 235 11.32 -19.37 -6.85
CA THR A 235 11.36 -18.68 -5.56
C THR A 235 10.38 -17.51 -5.52
N LEU A 236 10.34 -16.69 -6.58
CA LEU A 236 9.43 -15.56 -6.67
C LEU A 236 7.96 -15.99 -6.80
N GLN A 237 7.66 -17.11 -7.47
CA GLN A 237 6.33 -17.70 -7.51
C GLN A 237 5.87 -18.13 -6.11
N VAL A 238 6.75 -18.78 -5.33
CA VAL A 238 6.46 -19.15 -3.94
C VAL A 238 6.26 -17.90 -3.09
N LEU A 239 7.15 -16.90 -3.22
CA LEU A 239 7.06 -15.63 -2.50
C LEU A 239 5.84 -14.80 -2.87
N LEU A 240 5.32 -14.92 -4.09
CA LEU A 240 4.11 -14.21 -4.53
C LEU A 240 2.90 -14.61 -3.67
N ILE A 241 2.87 -15.83 -3.17
CA ILE A 241 1.80 -16.36 -2.32
C ILE A 241 2.18 -16.28 -0.83
N VAL A 242 3.34 -16.84 -0.47
CA VAL A 242 3.77 -16.94 0.94
C VAL A 242 4.19 -15.60 1.50
N GLY A 243 4.81 -14.74 0.69
CA GLY A 243 5.31 -13.42 1.09
C GLY A 243 4.21 -12.52 1.66
N PRO A 244 3.11 -12.26 0.93
CA PRO A 244 1.99 -11.46 1.45
C PRO A 244 1.38 -12.03 2.73
N ILE A 245 1.24 -13.36 2.84
CA ILE A 245 0.71 -14.02 4.05
C ILE A 245 1.65 -13.79 5.25
N ALA A 246 2.95 -14.01 5.05
CA ALA A 246 3.95 -13.77 6.08
C ALA A 246 3.99 -12.28 6.48
N ALA A 247 3.96 -11.38 5.51
CA ALA A 247 3.95 -9.93 5.74
C ALA A 247 2.73 -9.48 6.55
N PHE A 248 1.54 -10.01 6.23
CA PHE A 248 0.32 -9.76 7.00
C PHE A 248 0.49 -10.18 8.46
N LEU A 249 0.93 -11.44 8.70
CA LEU A 249 1.06 -11.99 10.05
C LEU A 249 2.10 -11.24 10.87
N ILE A 250 3.26 -10.95 10.27
CA ILE A 250 4.34 -10.21 10.92
C ILE A 250 3.87 -8.80 11.25
N ALA A 251 3.36 -8.04 10.27
CA ALA A 251 2.93 -6.67 10.49
C ALA A 251 1.81 -6.57 11.53
N LYS A 252 0.80 -7.45 11.47
CA LYS A 252 -0.28 -7.48 12.47
C LYS A 252 0.26 -7.76 13.87
N ARG A 253 1.13 -8.77 14.04
CA ARG A 253 1.74 -9.10 15.35
C ARG A 253 2.63 -7.98 15.86
N THR A 254 3.42 -7.34 15.00
CA THR A 254 4.25 -6.19 15.38
C THR A 254 3.38 -5.03 15.84
N CYS A 255 2.28 -4.72 15.15
CA CYS A 255 1.35 -3.67 15.59
C CYS A 255 0.77 -3.96 16.98
N LEU A 256 0.32 -5.19 17.22
CA LEU A 256 -0.21 -5.61 18.52
C LEU A 256 0.85 -5.56 19.63
N ALA A 257 2.09 -5.95 19.34
CA ALA A 257 3.20 -5.84 20.28
C ALA A 257 3.51 -4.38 20.62
N LEU A 258 3.52 -3.49 19.61
CA LEU A 258 3.70 -2.05 19.81
C LEU A 258 2.56 -1.44 20.64
N GLN A 259 1.30 -1.85 20.41
CA GLN A 259 0.17 -1.41 21.24
C GLN A 259 0.32 -1.85 22.70
N ARG A 260 0.76 -3.10 22.94
CA ARG A 260 1.02 -3.59 24.31
C ARG A 260 2.15 -2.82 24.98
N LYS A 261 3.19 -2.46 24.23
CA LYS A 261 4.29 -1.65 24.74
C LYS A 261 3.83 -0.23 25.06
N ASP A 262 3.06 0.39 24.18
CA ASP A 262 2.45 1.71 24.41
C ASP A 262 1.55 1.69 25.67
N ARG A 263 0.82 0.58 25.88
CA ARG A 263 -0.01 0.35 27.08
C ARG A 263 0.83 0.20 28.36
N GLU A 264 1.90 -0.57 28.32
CA GLU A 264 2.83 -0.74 29.45
C GLU A 264 3.46 0.60 29.83
N ILE A 265 3.96 1.35 28.84
CA ILE A 265 4.54 2.67 29.04
C ILE A 265 3.51 3.62 29.68
N ALA A 266 2.26 3.60 29.21
CA ALA A 266 1.19 4.43 29.76
C ALA A 266 0.87 4.13 31.24
N LEU A 267 0.98 2.85 31.66
CA LEU A 267 0.68 2.39 33.01
C LEU A 267 1.86 2.54 33.96
N HIS A 268 3.06 2.18 33.53
CA HIS A 268 4.22 2.02 34.42
C HIS A 268 5.29 3.09 34.22
N GLY A 269 5.22 3.89 33.15
CA GLY A 269 6.29 4.76 32.71
C GLY A 269 7.24 4.06 31.74
N TYR A 270 8.27 4.76 31.27
CA TYR A 270 9.27 4.18 30.38
C TYR A 270 10.53 3.77 31.16
N GLU A 271 11.23 2.77 30.63
CA GLU A 271 12.47 2.26 31.18
C GLU A 271 13.57 3.33 31.17
N SER A 272 14.11 3.67 32.35
CA SER A 272 15.22 4.65 32.47
C SER A 272 16.60 4.02 32.24
N GLY A 273 16.70 2.68 32.24
CA GLY A 273 17.98 1.96 32.26
C GLY A 273 18.68 1.98 33.62
N ARG A 274 18.08 2.60 34.66
CA ARG A 274 18.64 2.64 36.01
C ARG A 274 18.11 1.47 36.85
N ILE A 275 18.98 0.49 37.10
CA ILE A 275 18.68 -0.66 37.96
C ILE A 275 19.11 -0.35 39.40
N VAL A 276 18.19 -0.50 40.35
CA VAL A 276 18.43 -0.33 41.78
C VAL A 276 18.23 -1.67 42.49
N ARG A 277 19.18 -2.04 43.34
CA ARG A 277 19.06 -3.22 44.21
C ARG A 277 18.43 -2.82 45.55
N LEU A 278 17.31 -3.44 45.89
CA LEU A 278 16.59 -3.21 47.14
C LEU A 278 17.28 -3.92 48.33
N PRO A 279 17.04 -3.49 49.58
CA PRO A 279 17.62 -4.12 50.77
C PRO A 279 17.33 -5.64 50.90
N GLY A 280 16.22 -6.12 50.33
CA GLY A 280 15.87 -7.54 50.26
C GLY A 280 16.60 -8.34 49.17
N GLY A 281 17.45 -7.69 48.38
CA GLY A 281 18.23 -8.33 47.31
C GLY A 281 17.58 -8.32 45.92
N GLU A 282 16.32 -7.89 45.81
CA GLU A 282 15.60 -7.69 44.55
C GLU A 282 16.24 -6.58 43.69
N TYR A 283 16.17 -6.72 42.37
CA TYR A 283 16.59 -5.70 41.42
C TYR A 283 15.36 -5.13 40.71
N VAL A 284 15.17 -3.81 40.81
CA VAL A 284 14.06 -3.10 40.16
C VAL A 284 14.62 -2.07 39.21
N GLU A 285 14.07 -2.00 38.00
CA GLU A 285 14.33 -0.90 37.09
C GLU A 285 13.45 0.29 37.45
N VAL A 286 14.07 1.44 37.68
CA VAL A 286 13.35 2.69 37.96
C VAL A 286 12.68 3.13 36.66
N HIS A 287 11.35 3.21 36.67
CA HIS A 287 10.61 3.74 35.54
C HIS A 287 10.43 5.26 35.70
N GLU A 288 10.67 6.00 34.64
CA GLU A 288 10.36 7.42 34.59
C GLU A 288 8.92 7.61 34.10
N GLN A 289 8.15 8.42 34.83
CA GLN A 289 6.76 8.66 34.51
C GLN A 289 6.64 9.60 33.32
N LEU A 290 5.70 9.27 32.43
CA LEU A 290 5.31 10.14 31.32
C LEU A 290 4.70 11.44 31.84
N ASP A 291 4.84 12.51 31.06
CA ASP A 291 3.96 13.66 31.25
C ASP A 291 2.50 13.30 30.87
N ASP A 292 1.54 14.08 31.36
CA ASP A 292 0.11 13.83 31.11
C ASP A 292 -0.25 13.85 29.62
N TYR A 293 0.49 14.62 28.83
CA TYR A 293 0.24 14.80 27.41
C TYR A 293 0.77 13.64 26.56
N GLU A 294 1.96 13.13 26.87
CA GLU A 294 2.53 11.91 26.31
C GLU A 294 1.66 10.70 26.65
N ARG A 295 1.21 10.61 27.90
CA ARG A 295 0.27 9.56 28.32
C ARG A 295 -1.04 9.64 27.55
N TRP A 296 -1.64 10.82 27.41
CA TRP A 296 -2.86 11.01 26.59
C TRP A 296 -2.63 10.57 25.14
N ARG A 297 -1.48 10.94 24.56
CA ARG A 297 -1.12 10.60 23.18
C ARG A 297 -0.99 9.09 22.91
N LEU A 298 -0.67 8.28 23.92
CA LEU A 298 -0.61 6.82 23.83
C LEU A 298 -1.98 6.16 23.97
N LEU A 299 -2.88 6.79 24.72
CA LEU A 299 -4.23 6.29 25.01
C LEU A 299 -5.28 6.76 23.99
N ASP A 300 -4.99 7.81 23.24
CA ASP A 300 -5.90 8.43 22.27
C ASP A 300 -5.98 7.62 20.96
N PHE A 301 -6.73 6.52 21.00
CA PHE A 301 -7.13 5.77 19.82
C PHE A 301 -8.52 5.15 19.99
N GLU A 302 -9.24 5.03 18.88
CA GLU A 302 -10.62 4.51 18.92
C GLU A 302 -10.67 3.00 19.12
N GLU A 303 -11.55 2.54 20.01
CA GLU A 303 -11.86 1.12 20.15
C GLU A 303 -12.96 0.71 19.16
N TYR A 304 -12.59 -0.11 18.19
CA TYR A 304 -13.56 -0.79 17.34
C TYR A 304 -14.00 -2.12 17.98
N LYS A 305 -15.31 -2.30 18.11
CA LYS A 305 -15.90 -3.56 18.59
C LYS A 305 -16.40 -4.39 17.41
N PRO A 306 -16.20 -5.72 17.42
CA PRO A 306 -16.81 -6.60 16.43
C PRO A 306 -18.32 -6.36 16.32
N LEU A 307 -18.82 -6.29 15.09
CA LEU A 307 -20.24 -6.07 14.84
C LEU A 307 -21.08 -7.20 15.45
N THR A 308 -22.08 -6.84 16.25
CA THR A 308 -23.06 -7.78 16.78
C THR A 308 -24.12 -8.08 15.73
N VAL A 309 -24.42 -9.37 15.52
CA VAL A 309 -25.44 -9.80 14.57
C VAL A 309 -26.82 -9.43 15.11
N ARG A 310 -27.55 -8.59 14.38
CA ARG A 310 -28.96 -8.26 14.65
C ARG A 310 -29.85 -8.76 13.51
N PRO A 311 -31.05 -9.30 13.80
CA PRO A 311 -32.04 -9.61 12.76
C PRO A 311 -32.46 -8.33 12.01
N ASN A 312 -32.81 -8.45 10.74
CA ASN A 312 -33.41 -7.34 9.99
C ASN A 312 -34.84 -7.04 10.46
N ASP A 313 -35.49 -6.04 9.86
CA ASP A 313 -36.88 -5.64 10.17
C ASP A 313 -37.91 -6.78 9.99
N LYS A 314 -37.54 -7.85 9.25
CA LYS A 314 -38.35 -9.07 9.07
C LYS A 314 -37.97 -10.20 10.04
N GLY A 315 -37.15 -9.91 11.06
CA GLY A 315 -36.66 -10.88 12.04
C GLY A 315 -35.68 -11.92 11.49
N ARG A 316 -35.13 -11.72 10.28
CA ARG A 316 -34.24 -12.69 9.62
C ARG A 316 -32.78 -12.22 9.64
N ILE A 317 -31.88 -13.13 9.97
CA ILE A 317 -30.43 -12.94 9.83
C ILE A 317 -30.03 -13.44 8.45
N THR A 318 -29.61 -12.53 7.57
CA THR A 318 -29.19 -12.88 6.21
C THR A 318 -27.79 -13.50 6.20
N ALA A 319 -27.47 -14.26 5.14
CA ALA A 319 -26.12 -14.79 4.93
C ALA A 319 -25.07 -13.67 4.86
N GLY A 320 -25.39 -12.54 4.21
CA GLY A 320 -24.51 -11.37 4.14
C GLY A 320 -24.22 -10.75 5.51
N THR A 321 -25.22 -10.68 6.40
CA THR A 321 -25.02 -10.20 7.78
C THR A 321 -24.09 -11.12 8.57
N ARG A 322 -24.21 -12.46 8.40
CA ARG A 322 -23.31 -13.42 9.05
C ARG A 322 -21.88 -13.32 8.52
N LEU A 323 -21.72 -13.20 7.21
CA LEU A 323 -20.40 -13.02 6.58
C LEU A 323 -19.73 -11.75 7.10
N ARG A 324 -20.46 -10.63 7.09
CA ARG A 324 -19.97 -9.34 7.59
C ARG A 324 -19.55 -9.41 9.06
N ALA A 325 -20.35 -10.04 9.92
CA ALA A 325 -20.01 -10.20 11.33
C ALA A 325 -18.78 -11.10 11.55
N GLY A 326 -18.63 -12.16 10.73
CA GLY A 326 -17.43 -13.00 10.73
C GLY A 326 -16.17 -12.23 10.34
N LEU A 327 -16.24 -11.44 9.27
CA LEU A 327 -15.14 -10.57 8.83
C LEU A 327 -14.80 -9.49 9.86
N SER A 328 -15.82 -8.85 10.44
CA SER A 328 -15.64 -7.85 11.51
C SER A 328 -14.98 -8.47 12.74
N ARG A 329 -15.36 -9.69 13.11
CA ARG A 329 -14.69 -10.44 14.18
C ARG A 329 -13.23 -10.67 13.83
N TRP A 330 -12.91 -11.25 12.68
CA TRP A 330 -11.52 -11.46 12.24
C TRP A 330 -10.70 -10.16 12.24
N PHE A 331 -11.32 -9.04 11.91
CA PHE A 331 -10.67 -7.72 11.88
C PHE A 331 -10.27 -7.21 13.27
N PHE A 332 -11.08 -7.49 14.30
CA PHE A 332 -10.98 -6.87 15.64
C PHE A 332 -10.85 -7.87 16.81
N GLU A 333 -10.73 -9.18 16.56
CA GLU A 333 -10.65 -10.23 17.58
C GLU A 333 -9.40 -10.10 18.45
N ASP A 334 -8.25 -9.84 17.85
CA ASP A 334 -6.96 -9.75 18.54
C ASP A 334 -6.65 -8.36 19.14
N ARG A 335 -7.64 -7.46 19.20
CA ARG A 335 -7.41 -6.05 19.57
C ARG A 335 -6.87 -5.91 20.99
N VAL A 336 -5.95 -4.99 21.20
CA VAL A 336 -5.52 -4.57 22.55
C VAL A 336 -6.51 -3.51 23.05
N MET A 337 -7.06 -3.73 24.24
CA MET A 337 -7.97 -2.76 24.84
C MET A 337 -7.19 -1.54 25.37
N PRO A 338 -7.71 -0.31 25.18
CA PRO A 338 -7.12 0.88 25.77
C PRO A 338 -7.13 0.78 27.30
N VAL A 339 -6.19 1.46 27.95
CA VAL A 339 -6.10 1.48 29.42
C VAL A 339 -7.35 2.11 30.01
N SER A 340 -7.96 1.42 30.98
CA SER A 340 -9.11 1.99 31.69
C SER A 340 -8.66 2.99 32.77
N ARG A 341 -9.55 3.93 33.12
CA ARG A 341 -9.28 4.88 34.21
C ARG A 341 -8.93 4.18 35.53
N LYS A 342 -9.59 3.07 35.83
CA LYS A 342 -9.33 2.28 37.03
C LYS A 342 -7.91 1.71 37.02
N GLU A 343 -7.46 1.17 35.88
CA GLU A 343 -6.09 0.65 35.74
C GLU A 343 -5.03 1.74 35.89
N LEU A 344 -5.29 2.96 35.40
CA LEU A 344 -4.41 4.11 35.63
C LEU A 344 -4.35 4.51 37.11
N GLU A 345 -5.52 4.57 37.78
CA GLU A 345 -5.60 4.90 39.20
C GLU A 345 -4.89 3.83 40.06
N ASP A 346 -5.07 2.56 39.75
CA ASP A 346 -4.39 1.46 40.43
C ASP A 346 -2.87 1.49 40.18
N ALA A 347 -2.42 1.76 38.95
CA ALA A 347 -1.01 1.89 38.63
C ALA A 347 -0.34 3.09 39.29
N SER A 348 -1.06 4.21 39.47
CA SER A 348 -0.53 5.40 40.16
C SER A 348 -0.31 5.23 41.67
N ARG A 349 -0.85 4.15 42.27
CA ARG A 349 -0.73 3.84 43.71
C ARG A 349 0.47 2.94 44.03
N HIS A 350 1.10 2.37 43.01
CA HIS A 350 2.29 1.53 43.07
C HIS A 350 3.52 2.34 42.62
#